data_AF-A0A2V5LGU8-F1
#
_entry.id   AF-A0A2V5LGU8-F1
#
_cell.length_a   1.000
_cell.length_b   1.000
_cell.length_c   1.000
_cell.angle_alpha   90.00
_cell.angle_beta   90.00
_cell.angle_gamma   90.00
#
_symmetry.space_group_name_H-M   'P 1'
#
loop_
_entity.id
_entity.type
_entity.pdbx_description
1 polymer ?
#
loop_
_entity_poly.entity_id
_entity_poly.type
_entity_poly.pdbx_seq_one_letter_code
_entity_poly.pdbx_strand_id
1 'polypeptide(L)'
;MRLLILAIFFLANAVATRAADSPGIVKGTDQFEFVYRVKLPEIKGEARVWIPLAKTDAFQTVTEEKLNIPMKWEKVQDRDYSNDICVLYPQPGDSGKTIEVRYRVVRKEKA
;
A
#
# COMPACT_ATOMS: atom_id res chain seq x y z
N MET A 1 42.61 60.20 23.20
CA MET A 1 41.71 59.23 23.86
C MET A 1 41.25 58.25 22.79
N ARG A 2 41.59 56.96 22.95
CA ARG A 2 41.56 55.91 21.93
C ARG A 2 40.12 55.35 21.83
N LEU A 3 39.49 55.43 20.66
CA LEU A 3 38.23 54.74 20.38
C LEU A 3 38.50 53.22 20.34
N LEU A 4 37.85 52.43 21.19
CA LEU A 4 37.80 50.98 21.06
C LEU A 4 36.85 50.61 19.92
N ILE A 5 37.34 49.90 18.91
CA ILE A 5 36.49 49.21 17.94
C ILE A 5 36.48 47.73 18.33
N LEU A 6 35.35 47.27 18.87
CA LEU A 6 35.11 45.87 19.16
C LEU A 6 34.66 45.19 17.85
N ALA A 7 35.53 44.36 17.26
CA ALA A 7 35.16 43.54 16.11
C ALA A 7 34.39 42.31 16.61
N ILE A 8 33.07 42.33 16.44
CA ILE A 8 32.21 41.18 16.73
C ILE A 8 32.30 40.21 15.55
N PHE A 9 33.01 39.10 15.73
CA PHE A 9 33.01 37.99 14.79
C PHE A 9 31.70 37.21 14.95
N PHE A 10 30.75 37.43 14.03
CA PHE A 10 29.60 36.56 13.87
C PHE A 10 30.05 35.28 13.15
N LEU A 11 30.28 34.21 13.91
CA LEU A 11 30.46 32.88 13.33
C LEU A 11 29.09 32.35 12.92
N ALA A 12 28.76 32.43 11.63
CA ALA A 12 27.58 31.81 11.07
C ALA A 12 27.74 30.29 11.15
N ASN A 13 27.13 29.67 12.16
CA ASN A 13 26.94 28.22 12.17
C ASN A 13 25.94 27.88 11.06
N ALA A 14 26.45 27.45 9.91
CA ALA A 14 25.62 26.81 8.89
C ALA A 14 25.14 25.46 9.48
N VAL A 15 23.93 25.45 10.03
CA VAL A 15 23.24 24.20 10.31
C VAL A 15 22.92 23.59 8.96
N ALA A 16 23.65 22.55 8.58
CA ALA A 16 23.32 21.75 7.42
C ALA A 16 21.99 21.03 7.70
N THR A 17 20.89 21.59 7.20
CA THR A 17 19.62 20.87 7.08
C THR A 17 19.86 19.70 6.15
N ARG A 18 20.05 18.50 6.70
CA ARG A 18 20.03 17.28 5.90
C ARG A 18 18.63 17.15 5.34
N ALA A 19 18.50 17.18 4.01
CA ALA A 19 17.27 16.80 3.32
C ALA A 19 17.04 15.29 3.58
N ALA A 20 16.42 14.95 4.70
CA ALA A 20 16.29 13.58 5.17
C ALA A 20 14.85 13.04 5.10
N ASP A 21 13.94 13.71 4.39
CA ASP A 21 12.49 13.40 4.48
C ASP A 21 11.82 13.07 3.13
N SER A 22 12.56 12.69 2.09
CA SER A 22 11.97 12.08 0.89
C SER A 22 12.10 10.56 0.97
N PRO A 23 11.02 9.75 0.96
CA PRO A 23 11.13 8.31 0.91
C PRO A 23 11.93 7.91 -0.34
N GLY A 24 13.10 7.31 -0.11
CA GLY A 24 13.99 6.86 -1.18
C GLY A 24 13.51 5.53 -1.77
N ILE A 25 13.89 5.28 -3.03
CA ILE A 25 13.65 3.99 -3.68
C ILE A 25 14.62 2.95 -3.09
N VAL A 26 14.08 1.84 -2.58
CA VAL A 26 14.90 0.70 -2.16
C VAL A 26 15.44 0.00 -3.41
N LYS A 27 16.75 0.11 -3.64
CA LYS A 27 17.42 -0.60 -4.74
C LYS A 27 17.62 -2.08 -4.38
N GLY A 28 17.44 -2.97 -5.34
CA GLY A 28 17.59 -4.41 -5.12
C GLY A 28 16.26 -5.04 -4.71
N THR A 29 16.21 -5.64 -3.52
CA THR A 29 15.03 -6.35 -3.00
C THR A 29 14.51 -5.68 -1.74
N ASP A 30 13.19 -5.53 -1.66
CA ASP A 30 12.46 -5.06 -0.48
C ASP A 30 11.38 -6.09 -0.09
N GLN A 31 10.94 -6.05 1.17
CA GLN A 31 9.88 -6.90 1.69
C GLN A 31 8.91 -6.10 2.55
N PHE A 32 7.61 -6.27 2.29
CA PHE A 32 6.56 -5.61 3.05
C PHE A 32 5.29 -6.46 3.13
N GLU A 33 4.43 -6.11 4.08
CA GLU A 33 3.05 -6.59 4.12
C GLU A 33 2.14 -5.62 3.36
N PHE A 34 1.24 -6.17 2.54
CA PHE A 34 0.21 -5.41 1.86
C PHE A 34 -1.17 -5.84 2.39
N VAL A 35 -1.91 -4.93 3.03
CA VAL A 35 -3.22 -5.22 3.63
C VAL A 35 -4.30 -4.36 2.99
N TYR A 36 -5.22 -4.99 2.25
CA TYR A 36 -6.47 -4.36 1.82
C TYR A 36 -7.56 -4.66 2.85
N ARG A 37 -8.20 -3.61 3.37
CA ARG A 37 -9.38 -3.73 4.23
C ARG A 37 -10.49 -2.83 3.72
N VAL A 38 -11.66 -3.43 3.45
CA VAL A 38 -12.84 -2.68 3.00
C VAL A 38 -14.05 -3.07 3.84
N LYS A 39 -14.78 -2.07 4.31
CA LYS A 39 -16.09 -2.27 4.92
C LYS A 39 -17.15 -2.09 3.84
N LEU A 40 -17.99 -3.10 3.63
CA LEU A 40 -19.06 -3.01 2.64
C LEU A 40 -20.02 -1.88 3.03
N PRO A 41 -20.44 -1.05 2.06
CA PRO A 41 -21.42 0.00 2.30
C PRO A 41 -22.79 -0.62 2.63
N GLU A 42 -23.77 0.25 2.90
CA GLU A 42 -25.16 -0.19 2.93
C GLU A 42 -25.56 -0.74 1.56
N ILE A 43 -26.08 -1.96 1.53
CA ILE A 43 -26.58 -2.64 0.33
C ILE A 43 -28.10 -2.76 0.46
N LYS A 44 -28.83 -2.10 -0.44
CA LYS A 44 -30.30 -2.07 -0.43
C LYS A 44 -30.97 -3.03 -1.42
N GLY A 45 -30.18 -3.63 -2.30
CA GLY A 45 -30.65 -4.50 -3.37
C GLY A 45 -29.53 -5.40 -3.87
N GLU A 46 -29.59 -5.79 -5.14
CA GLU A 46 -28.53 -6.60 -5.75
C GLU A 46 -27.21 -5.81 -5.82
N ALA A 47 -26.14 -6.45 -5.41
CA ALA A 47 -24.79 -5.91 -5.51
C ALA A 47 -23.85 -6.94 -6.12
N ARG A 48 -22.89 -6.44 -6.89
CA ARG A 48 -21.78 -7.23 -7.41
C ARG A 48 -20.48 -6.52 -7.10
N VAL A 49 -19.55 -7.25 -6.52
CA VAL A 49 -18.22 -6.75 -6.17
C VAL A 49 -17.19 -7.70 -6.77
N TRP A 50 -16.08 -7.14 -7.24
CA TRP A 50 -14.93 -7.89 -7.67
C TRP A 50 -13.69 -7.36 -6.95
N ILE A 51 -12.80 -8.27 -6.56
CA ILE A 51 -11.57 -7.95 -5.83
C ILE A 51 -10.41 -8.57 -6.60
N PRO A 52 -9.46 -7.78 -7.12
CA PRO A 52 -8.30 -8.34 -7.79
C PRO A 52 -7.39 -9.03 -6.77
N LEU A 53 -6.94 -10.23 -7.12
CA LEU A 53 -5.92 -10.94 -6.35
C LEU A 53 -4.54 -10.56 -6.88
N ALA A 54 -3.64 -10.19 -5.97
CA ALA A 54 -2.27 -9.87 -6.33
C ALA A 54 -1.56 -11.10 -6.90
N LYS A 55 -0.75 -10.91 -7.94
CA LYS A 55 -0.01 -11.98 -8.63
C LYS A 55 1.49 -11.82 -8.51
N THR A 56 2.18 -12.95 -8.50
CA THR A 56 3.63 -13.03 -8.67
C THR A 56 4.01 -12.75 -10.13
N ASP A 57 5.10 -12.02 -10.33
CA ASP A 57 5.71 -11.80 -11.64
C ASP A 57 7.25 -11.71 -11.51
N ALA A 58 7.93 -11.31 -12.60
CA ALA A 58 9.39 -11.23 -12.64
C ALA A 58 10.03 -10.24 -11.63
N PHE A 59 9.23 -9.33 -11.06
CA PHE A 59 9.67 -8.26 -10.17
C PHE A 59 9.04 -8.35 -8.78
N GLN A 60 8.16 -9.30 -8.52
CA GLN A 60 7.57 -9.48 -7.20
C GLN A 60 7.12 -10.91 -6.96
N THR A 61 7.39 -11.42 -5.77
CA THR A 61 6.80 -12.65 -5.24
C THR A 61 5.72 -12.27 -4.24
N VAL A 62 4.49 -12.69 -4.49
CA VAL A 62 3.33 -12.45 -3.64
C VAL A 62 2.91 -13.74 -2.96
N THR A 63 2.80 -13.72 -1.65
CA THR A 63 2.23 -14.80 -0.84
C THR A 63 0.96 -14.31 -0.17
N GLU A 64 -0.17 -14.96 -0.45
CA GLU A 64 -1.43 -14.71 0.25
C GLU A 64 -1.35 -15.30 1.66
N GLU A 65 -1.34 -14.43 2.67
CA GLU A 65 -1.32 -14.86 4.07
C GLU A 65 -2.72 -14.95 4.65
N LYS A 66 -3.65 -14.12 4.16
CA LYS A 66 -5.04 -14.10 4.63
C LYS A 66 -5.98 -13.63 3.53
N LEU A 67 -7.03 -14.41 3.31
CA LEU A 67 -8.18 -14.04 2.49
C LEU A 67 -9.45 -14.21 3.32
N ASN A 68 -9.90 -13.12 3.95
CA ASN A 68 -11.10 -13.12 4.78
C ASN A 68 -12.23 -12.37 4.08
N ILE A 69 -13.07 -13.15 3.37
CA ILE A 69 -14.28 -12.68 2.69
C ILE A 69 -15.47 -13.35 3.40
N PRO A 70 -16.23 -12.65 4.27
CA PRO A 70 -17.26 -13.23 5.14
C PRO A 70 -18.61 -13.50 4.43
N MET A 71 -18.54 -13.93 3.17
CA MET A 71 -19.65 -14.31 2.29
C MET A 71 -19.12 -15.27 1.22
N LYS A 72 -20.02 -15.90 0.46
CA LYS A 72 -19.62 -16.75 -0.67
C LYS A 72 -18.99 -15.89 -1.77
N TRP A 73 -17.94 -16.42 -2.38
CA TRP A 73 -17.25 -15.82 -3.50
C TRP A 73 -16.71 -16.91 -4.42
N GLU A 74 -16.44 -16.55 -5.66
CA GLU A 74 -15.84 -17.40 -6.68
C GLU A 74 -14.55 -16.78 -7.20
N LYS A 75 -13.54 -17.61 -7.47
CA LYS A 75 -12.34 -17.16 -8.19
C LYS A 75 -12.61 -17.30 -9.69
N VAL A 76 -12.45 -16.20 -10.43
CA VAL A 76 -12.51 -16.21 -11.88
C VAL A 76 -11.32 -15.45 -12.45
N GLN A 77 -11.03 -15.66 -13.72
CA GLN A 77 -9.99 -14.92 -14.41
C GLN A 77 -10.60 -13.69 -15.09
N ASP A 78 -10.04 -12.51 -14.85
CA ASP A 78 -10.38 -11.29 -15.56
C ASP A 78 -10.09 -11.45 -17.07
N ARG A 79 -11.00 -10.96 -17.89
CA ARG A 79 -10.95 -11.11 -19.35
C ARG A 79 -9.80 -10.31 -19.96
N ASP A 80 -9.56 -9.10 -19.46
CA ASP A 80 -8.72 -8.13 -20.17
C ASP A 80 -7.24 -8.26 -19.76
N TYR A 81 -6.96 -8.65 -18.52
CA TYR A 81 -5.59 -8.71 -17.98
C TYR A 81 -5.20 -10.05 -17.37
N SER A 82 -6.08 -11.05 -17.47
CA SER A 82 -5.84 -12.42 -16.97
C SER A 82 -5.47 -12.48 -15.48
N ASN A 83 -5.89 -11.47 -14.69
CA ASN A 83 -5.70 -11.48 -13.24
C ASN A 83 -6.75 -12.39 -12.61
N ASP A 84 -6.36 -13.17 -11.61
CA ASP A 84 -7.35 -13.83 -10.77
C ASP A 84 -8.12 -12.76 -9.97
N ILE A 85 -9.44 -12.87 -9.96
CA ILE A 85 -10.33 -11.98 -9.20
C ILE A 85 -11.30 -12.82 -8.36
N CYS A 86 -11.63 -12.33 -7.17
CA CYS A 86 -12.77 -12.84 -6.41
C CYS A 86 -14.01 -12.08 -6.87
N VAL A 87 -15.04 -12.79 -7.33
CA VAL A 87 -16.37 -12.24 -7.59
C VAL A 87 -17.30 -12.63 -6.46
N LEU A 88 -18.02 -11.65 -5.94
CA LEU A 88 -19.00 -11.82 -4.88
C LEU A 88 -20.31 -11.11 -5.24
N TYR A 89 -21.40 -11.64 -4.72
CA TYR A 89 -22.75 -11.12 -4.89
C TYR A 89 -23.37 -10.80 -3.52
N PRO A 90 -22.88 -9.73 -2.82
CA PRO A 90 -23.38 -9.37 -1.51
C PRO A 90 -24.88 -9.13 -1.50
N GLN A 91 -25.52 -9.56 -0.42
CA GLN A 91 -26.93 -9.30 -0.15
C GLN A 91 -27.07 -8.18 0.90
N PRO A 92 -28.27 -7.62 1.11
CA PRO A 92 -28.48 -6.61 2.16
C PRO A 92 -27.96 -7.02 3.54
N GLY A 93 -28.04 -8.31 3.90
CA GLY A 93 -27.50 -8.86 5.16
C GLY A 93 -25.96 -8.89 5.25
N ASP A 94 -25.25 -8.61 4.16
CA ASP A 94 -23.79 -8.47 4.14
C ASP A 94 -23.32 -7.03 4.36
N SER A 95 -24.25 -6.07 4.44
CA SER A 95 -23.96 -4.66 4.71
C SER A 95 -23.09 -4.50 5.95
N GLY A 96 -22.07 -3.65 5.86
CA GLY A 96 -21.18 -3.36 6.99
C GLY A 96 -20.19 -4.48 7.35
N LYS A 97 -20.25 -5.66 6.73
CA LYS A 97 -19.21 -6.69 6.87
C LYS A 97 -17.87 -6.17 6.33
N THR A 98 -16.78 -6.63 6.91
CA THR A 98 -15.42 -6.23 6.52
C THR A 98 -14.74 -7.36 5.75
N ILE A 99 -14.22 -7.04 4.58
CA ILE A 99 -13.34 -7.90 3.79
C ILE A 99 -11.90 -7.50 4.09
N GLU A 100 -11.04 -8.49 4.31
CA GLU A 100 -9.61 -8.28 4.51
C GLU A 100 -8.78 -9.24 3.65
N VAL A 101 -7.81 -8.70 2.94
CA VAL A 101 -6.82 -9.45 2.18
C VAL A 101 -5.43 -9.01 2.62
N ARG A 102 -4.60 -9.97 3.04
CA ARG A 102 -3.20 -9.73 3.45
C ARG A 102 -2.26 -10.52 2.56
N TYR A 103 -1.26 -9.81 2.06
CA TYR A 103 -0.14 -10.38 1.33
C TYR A 103 1.17 -10.10 2.04
N ARG A 104 2.09 -11.06 1.97
CA ARG A 104 3.52 -10.81 2.10
C ARG A 104 4.09 -10.64 0.71
N VAL A 105 4.80 -9.55 0.48
CA VAL A 105 5.37 -9.22 -0.84
C VAL A 105 6.87 -9.10 -0.69
N VAL A 106 7.60 -9.83 -1.52
CA VAL A 106 9.03 -9.62 -1.77
C VAL A 106 9.15 -9.00 -3.15
N ARG A 107 9.58 -7.73 -3.23
CA ARG A 107 9.65 -6.96 -4.48
C ARG A 107 11.09 -6.71 -4.86
N LYS A 108 11.38 -6.83 -6.16
CA LYS A 108 12.63 -6.41 -6.77
C LYS A 108 12.40 -5.16 -7.60
N GLU A 109 13.23 -4.14 -7.40
CA GLU A 109 13.12 -2.90 -8.17
C GLU A 109 13.43 -3.14 -9.66
N LYS A 110 12.64 -2.51 -10.53
CA LYS A 110 12.81 -2.62 -11.98
C LYS A 110 14.09 -1.88 -12.39
N ALA A 111 14.82 -2.45 -13.35
CA ALA A 111 16.03 -1.84 -13.91
C ALA A 111 15.69 -0.71 -14.88
#